data_AF-A0A841IHI3-F1
#
_entry.id   AF-A0A841IHI3-F1
#
_cell.length_a   1.000
_cell.length_b   1.000
_cell.length_c   1.000
_cell.angle_alpha   90.00
_cell.angle_beta   90.00
_cell.angle_gamma   90.00
#
_symmetry.space_group_name_H-M   'P 1'
#
loop_
_entity.id
_entity.type
_entity.pdbx_description
1 polymer ?
#
loop_
_entity_poly.entity_id
_entity_poly.type
_entity_poly.pdbx_seq_one_letter_code
_entity_poly.pdbx_strand_id
1 'polypeptide(L)'
;MEADPERLCRLAADYRDIGCSDAEVAELMADRYPALRESPLALARVLRPVFGTSVRDMHALHARLRGVCSPTGPGKGVPRG
;
A
#
# COMPACT_ATOMS: atom_id res chain seq x y z
N MET A 1 -5.37 -16.19 9.50
CA MET A 1 -4.36 -16.77 8.60
C MET A 1 -3.31 -15.71 8.39
N GLU A 2 -2.22 -15.75 9.15
CA GLU A 2 -1.12 -14.78 8.99
C GLU A 2 -0.38 -15.11 7.70
N ALA A 3 -0.24 -14.12 6.82
CA ALA A 3 0.47 -14.30 5.57
C ALA A 3 1.97 -14.33 5.84
N ASP A 4 2.62 -15.41 5.43
CA ASP A 4 4.04 -15.66 5.63
C ASP A 4 4.89 -14.54 4.99
N PRO A 5 5.75 -13.84 5.76
CA PRO A 5 6.43 -12.63 5.27
C PRO A 5 7.36 -12.90 4.09
N GLU A 6 8.01 -14.08 4.03
CA GLU A 6 8.83 -14.46 2.88
C GLU A 6 8.00 -14.63 1.61
N ARG A 7 6.81 -15.20 1.73
CA ARG A 7 5.89 -15.40 0.61
C ARG A 7 5.34 -14.08 0.10
N LEU A 8 5.06 -13.13 1.00
CA LEU A 8 4.71 -11.77 0.64
C LEU A 8 5.85 -11.06 -0.07
N CYS A 9 7.10 -11.15 0.41
CA CYS A 9 8.26 -10.58 -0.27
C CYS A 9 8.43 -11.11 -1.69
N ARG A 10 8.31 -12.43 -1.90
CA ARG A 10 8.38 -13.03 -3.24
C ARG A 10 7.28 -12.50 -4.15
N LEU A 11 6.05 -12.46 -3.66
CA LEU A 11 4.92 -11.93 -4.42
C LEU A 11 5.11 -10.44 -4.79
N ALA A 12 5.68 -9.63 -3.90
CA ALA A 12 6.01 -8.23 -4.20
C ALA A 12 7.09 -8.14 -5.29
N ALA A 13 8.08 -9.04 -5.25
CA ALA A 13 9.12 -9.11 -6.27
C ALA A 13 8.55 -9.55 -7.64
N ASP A 14 7.63 -10.52 -7.67
CA ASP A 14 6.94 -10.91 -8.91
C ASP A 14 6.16 -9.73 -9.51
N TYR A 15 5.44 -8.96 -8.68
CA TYR A 15 4.76 -7.76 -9.16
C TYR A 15 5.72 -6.67 -9.65
N ARG A 16 6.87 -6.50 -8.99
CA ARG A 16 7.92 -5.58 -9.45
C ARG A 16 8.46 -6.01 -10.83
N ASP A 17 8.67 -7.31 -11.04
CA ASP A 17 9.24 -7.86 -12.27
C ASP A 17 8.33 -7.60 -13.49
N ILE A 18 7.00 -7.67 -13.30
CA ILE A 18 6.02 -7.31 -14.34
C ILE A 18 5.83 -5.79 -14.51
N GLY A 19 6.59 -4.97 -13.78
CA GLY A 19 6.64 -3.52 -13.92
C GLY A 19 5.72 -2.72 -12.99
N CYS A 20 5.12 -3.35 -11.96
CA CYS A 20 4.33 -2.60 -10.98
C CYS A 20 5.21 -1.70 -10.11
N SER A 21 4.69 -0.51 -9.83
CA SER A 21 5.29 0.44 -8.88
C SER A 21 5.06 -0.03 -7.44
N ASP A 22 5.88 0.45 -6.50
CA ASP A 22 5.73 0.15 -5.07
C ASP A 22 4.34 0.53 -4.53
N ALA A 23 3.76 1.62 -5.02
CA ALA A 23 2.39 2.03 -4.71
C ALA A 23 1.33 1.02 -5.17
N GLU A 24 1.44 0.53 -6.41
CA GLU A 24 0.49 -0.43 -6.97
C GLU A 24 0.59 -1.78 -6.24
N VAL A 25 1.82 -2.23 -5.95
CA VAL A 25 2.04 -3.44 -5.15
C VAL A 25 1.48 -3.27 -3.74
N ALA A 26 1.67 -2.11 -3.12
CA ALA A 26 1.12 -1.82 -1.81
C ALA A 26 -0.41 -1.88 -1.80
N GLU A 27 -1.09 -1.35 -2.84
CA GLU A 27 -2.54 -1.44 -2.99
C GLU A 27 -3.02 -2.88 -3.20
N LEU A 28 -2.42 -3.61 -4.13
CA LEU A 28 -2.75 -5.02 -4.40
C LEU A 28 -2.58 -5.90 -3.16
N MET A 29 -1.51 -5.67 -2.40
CA MET A 29 -1.26 -6.39 -1.17
C MET A 29 -2.19 -6.00 -0.03
N ALA A 30 -2.51 -4.72 0.11
CA ALA A 30 -3.46 -4.26 1.12
C ALA A 30 -4.89 -4.72 0.85
N ASP A 31 -5.28 -4.87 -0.42
CA ASP A 31 -6.57 -5.43 -0.84
C ASP A 31 -6.67 -6.93 -0.51
N ARG A 32 -5.63 -7.69 -0.86
CA ARG A 32 -5.59 -9.14 -0.65
C ARG A 32 -5.31 -9.55 0.81
N TYR A 33 -4.56 -8.73 1.53
CA TYR A 33 -4.14 -8.95 2.92
C TYR A 33 -4.44 -7.70 3.76
N PRO A 34 -5.67 -7.54 4.27
CA PRO A 34 -6.07 -6.35 5.01
C PRO A 34 -5.20 -6.05 6.24
N ALA A 35 -4.57 -7.07 6.84
CA ALA A 35 -3.60 -6.90 7.93
C ALA A 35 -2.41 -5.99 7.55
N LEU A 36 -2.01 -5.96 6.26
CA LEU A 36 -0.95 -5.07 5.77
C LEU A 36 -1.42 -3.62 5.65
N ARG A 37 -2.73 -3.40 5.50
CA ARG A 37 -3.34 -2.06 5.48
C ARG A 37 -3.37 -1.42 6.86
N GLU A 38 -3.47 -2.24 7.91
CA GLU A 38 -3.55 -1.78 9.30
C GLU A 38 -2.16 -1.58 9.94
N SER A 39 -1.15 -2.30 9.44
CA SER A 39 0.21 -2.28 10.00
C SER A 39 1.23 -1.72 9.00
N PRO A 40 1.67 -0.45 9.16
CA PRO A 40 2.69 0.15 8.30
C PRO A 40 4.02 -0.59 8.39
N LEU A 41 4.31 -1.18 9.55
CA LEU A 41 5.53 -1.96 9.77
C LEU A 41 5.51 -3.27 8.97
N ALA A 42 4.35 -3.94 8.89
CA ALA A 42 4.20 -5.17 8.13
C ALA A 42 4.38 -4.91 6.63
N LEU A 43 3.75 -3.85 6.11
CA LEU A 43 3.91 -3.43 4.72
C LEU A 43 5.37 -3.03 4.41
N ALA A 44 6.03 -2.30 5.31
CA ALA A 44 7.43 -1.91 5.14
C ALA A 44 8.38 -3.11 5.11
N ARG A 45 8.12 -4.16 5.90
CA ARG A 45 8.92 -5.39 5.89
C ARG A 45 8.87 -6.11 4.54
N VAL A 46 7.77 -5.97 3.81
CA VAL A 46 7.58 -6.58 2.49
C VAL A 46 8.18 -5.71 1.38
N LEU A 47 7.89 -4.41 1.39
CA LEU A 47 8.26 -3.53 0.28
C LEU A 47 9.72 -3.06 0.32
N ARG A 48 10.31 -2.82 1.51
CA ARG A 48 11.71 -2.36 1.62
C ARG A 48 12.73 -3.27 0.95
N PRO A 49 12.73 -4.60 1.13
CA PRO A 49 13.71 -5.47 0.47
C PRO A 49 13.51 -5.54 -1.05
N VAL A 50 12.30 -5.27 -1.55
CA VAL A 50 11.97 -5.37 -2.97
C VAL A 50 12.21 -4.05 -3.70
N PHE A 51 11.81 -2.92 -3.12
CA PHE A 51 11.82 -1.61 -3.80
C PHE A 51 12.85 -0.63 -3.22
N GLY A 52 13.45 -0.95 -2.07
CA GLY A 52 14.34 0.00 -1.37
C GLY A 52 13.60 1.21 -0.80
N THR A 53 12.28 1.13 -0.62
CA THR A 53 11.44 2.26 -0.20
C THR A 53 11.90 2.86 1.13
N SER A 54 12.00 4.19 1.20
CA SER A 54 12.37 4.87 2.44
C SER A 54 11.25 4.85 3.46
N VAL A 55 11.58 5.04 4.75
CA VAL A 55 10.59 5.10 5.84
C VAL A 55 9.57 6.23 5.59
N ARG A 56 10.02 7.36 5.02
CA ARG A 56 9.16 8.49 4.66
C ARG A 56 8.13 8.11 3.59
N ASP A 57 8.58 7.47 2.51
CA ASP A 57 7.71 7.01 1.42
C ASP A 57 6.74 5.93 1.89
N MET A 58 7.18 5.02 2.78
CA MET A 58 6.30 4.05 3.43
C MET A 58 5.19 4.70 4.26
N HIS A 59 5.51 5.76 5.02
CA HIS A 59 4.50 6.53 5.75
C HIS A 59 3.50 7.20 4.80
N ALA A 60 3.97 7.76 3.69
CA ALA A 60 3.10 8.37 2.68
C ALA A 60 2.19 7.34 1.99
N LEU A 61 2.75 6.18 1.61
CA LEU A 61 1.99 5.06 1.04
C LEU A 61 0.93 4.54 2.01
N HIS A 62 1.31 4.29 3.25
CA HIS A 62 0.36 3.81 4.27
C HIS A 62 -0.73 4.84 4.57
N ALA A 63 -0.40 6.13 4.62
CA ALA A 63 -1.37 7.21 4.74
C ALA A 63 -2.37 7.21 3.57
N ARG A 64 -1.89 7.03 2.32
CA ARG A 64 -2.74 6.88 1.13
C ARG A 64 -3.64 5.65 1.22
N LEU A 65 -3.09 4.49 1.58
CA LEU A 65 -3.84 3.23 1.73
C LEU A 65 -4.94 3.31 2.79
N ARG A 66 -4.69 4.04 3.89
CA ARG A 66 -5.69 4.26 4.94
C ARG A 66 -6.65 5.42 4.65
N GLY A 67 -6.45 6.17 3.57
CA GLY A 67 -7.23 7.37 3.25
C GLY A 67 -6.95 8.57 4.16
N VAL A 68 -5.82 8.61 4.87
CA VAL A 68 -5.47 9.62 5.89
C VAL A 68 -4.40 10.59 5.37
N CYS A 69 -4.71 11.27 4.25
CA CYS A 69 -4.16 12.55 3.73
C CYS A 69 -4.68 12.66 2.27
N SER A 70 -5.81 13.31 1.92
CA SER A 70 -6.34 14.69 2.09
C SER A 70 -5.68 15.72 1.17
N PRO A 71 -6.32 16.85 0.76
CA PRO A 71 -7.72 17.14 0.35
C PRO A 71 -7.82 17.80 -1.07
N THR A 72 -9.05 17.99 -1.60
CA THR A 72 -9.47 18.74 -2.84
C THR A 72 -9.16 18.08 -4.22
N GLY A 73 -10.07 17.86 -5.18
CA GLY A 73 -11.52 18.08 -5.42
C GLY A 73 -11.83 17.75 -6.92
N PRO A 74 -13.05 17.93 -7.51
CA PRO A 74 -14.39 18.17 -6.96
C PRO A 74 -15.41 17.07 -7.38
N GLY A 75 -16.02 16.39 -6.41
CA GLY A 75 -17.29 15.68 -6.63
C GLY A 75 -18.41 16.55 -6.08
N LYS A 76 -19.13 17.23 -6.97
CA LYS A 76 -20.19 18.20 -6.67
C LYS A 76 -21.06 17.80 -5.47
N GLY A 77 -21.21 18.73 -4.54
CA GLY A 77 -22.47 18.88 -3.83
C GLY A 77 -23.58 19.12 -4.84
N VAL A 78 -24.63 18.31 -4.77
CA VAL A 78 -25.94 18.68 -5.28
C VAL A 78 -26.80 18.96 -4.04
N PRO A 79 -27.20 20.21 -3.77
CA PRO A 79 -28.28 20.47 -2.84
C PRO A 79 -29.60 20.20 -3.57
N ARG A 80 -30.57 19.58 -2.89
CA ARG A 80 -32.00 19.92 -2.99
C ARG A 80 -32.82 19.16 -1.95
N GLY A 81 -33.37 19.93 -1.03
CA GLY A 81 -34.34 19.60 0.00
C GLY A 81 -34.59 20.89 0.77
#